data_AF-A0A3S5DLQ0-F1
#
_entry.id   AF-A0A3S5DLQ0-F1
#
_cell.length_a   1.000
_cell.length_b   1.000
_cell.length_c   1.000
_cell.angle_alpha   90.00
_cell.angle_beta   90.00
_cell.angle_gamma   90.00
#
_symmetry.space_group_name_H-M   'P 1'
#
loop_
_entity.id
_entity.type
_entity.pdbx_description
1 polymer ?
#
loop_
_entity_poly.entity_id
_entity_poly.type
_entity_poly.pdbx_seq_one_letter_code
_entity_poly.pdbx_strand_id
1 'polypeptide(L)'
;MNHCPVYTRIGGHAYGTTYPGPIGEIISPHLMGLENTSDLPTASSLCGACGEVCPVRIPIPEMLMRLREESQRPAGERVAHPLRGQGAAASGAERLAWAGWRLVNASPNLYRMLGWAATRLRRHAPKNQLGWTQNHLPLTPASRTLHELVREREADKGKSA
;
A
#
# COMPACT_ATOMS: atom_id res chain seq x y z
N MET A 1 8.47 22.86 -11.57
CA MET A 1 8.95 21.61 -12.21
C MET A 1 8.78 20.39 -11.32
N ASN A 2 9.21 20.42 -10.04
CA ASN A 2 8.98 19.31 -9.11
C ASN A 2 8.05 19.74 -7.98
N HIS A 3 6.75 19.47 -8.15
CA HIS A 3 5.73 19.68 -7.10
C HIS A 3 5.42 18.40 -6.30
N CYS A 4 5.99 17.25 -6.70
CA CYS A 4 5.92 16.03 -5.91
C CYS A 4 6.86 16.18 -4.69
N PRO A 5 6.34 16.11 -3.44
CA PRO A 5 7.15 16.33 -2.24
C PRO A 5 8.38 15.43 -2.14
N VAL A 6 8.28 14.23 -2.71
CA VAL A 6 9.33 13.21 -2.73
C VAL A 6 10.56 13.71 -3.51
N TYR A 7 10.33 14.25 -4.70
CA TYR A 7 11.39 14.82 -5.55
C TYR A 7 11.88 16.18 -5.08
N THR A 8 11.02 16.97 -4.44
CA THR A 8 11.43 18.28 -3.88
C THR A 8 12.39 18.10 -2.69
N ARG A 9 12.25 17.01 -1.92
CA ARG A 9 13.08 16.75 -0.73
C ARG A 9 14.39 16.03 -1.05
N ILE A 10 14.36 15.01 -1.88
CA ILE A 10 15.50 14.10 -2.11
C ILE A 10 16.21 14.41 -3.45
N GLY A 11 15.53 15.04 -4.39
CA GLY A 11 16.02 15.26 -5.75
C GLY A 11 15.80 14.05 -6.67
N GLY A 12 15.90 14.26 -7.98
CA GLY A 12 15.60 13.23 -8.98
C GLY A 12 16.63 12.12 -9.16
N HIS A 13 17.90 12.41 -8.88
CA HIS A 13 18.99 11.44 -9.07
C HIS A 13 18.88 10.21 -8.17
N ALA A 14 18.23 10.33 -7.01
CA ALA A 14 18.03 9.21 -6.09
C ALA A 14 17.12 8.11 -6.66
N TYR A 15 16.30 8.44 -7.67
CA TYR A 15 15.33 7.54 -8.28
C TYR A 15 15.83 6.94 -9.60
N GLY A 16 17.13 7.02 -9.89
CA GLY A 16 17.78 6.23 -10.95
C GLY A 16 17.40 6.59 -12.38
N THR A 17 16.69 7.70 -12.61
CA THR A 17 16.31 8.16 -13.96
C THR A 17 16.76 9.59 -14.22
N THR A 18 16.94 9.92 -15.50
CA THR A 18 17.31 11.27 -15.94
C THR A 18 16.16 12.26 -15.83
N TYR A 19 14.92 11.78 -15.80
CA TYR A 19 13.71 12.60 -15.76
C TYR A 19 13.19 12.67 -14.30
N PRO A 20 13.34 13.82 -13.61
CA PRO A 20 12.86 13.97 -12.25
C PRO A 20 11.36 14.26 -12.20
N GLY A 21 10.79 14.09 -11.00
CA GLY A 21 9.47 14.58 -10.67
C GLY A 21 8.33 13.70 -11.22
N PRO A 22 7.08 14.17 -11.05
CA PRO A 22 5.90 13.39 -11.40
C PRO A 22 5.78 13.12 -12.91
N ILE A 23 6.37 13.98 -13.75
CA ILE A 23 6.43 13.75 -15.21
C ILE A 23 7.42 12.62 -15.53
N GLY A 24 8.57 12.60 -14.85
CA GLY A 24 9.55 11.54 -14.99
C GLY A 24 9.04 10.18 -14.51
N GLU A 25 8.27 10.15 -13.42
CA GLU A 25 7.57 8.94 -12.95
C GLU A 25 6.62 8.35 -14.01
N ILE A 26 6.09 9.18 -14.92
CA ILE A 26 5.22 8.73 -16.03
C ILE A 26 6.03 8.31 -17.25
N ILE A 27 6.98 9.15 -17.69
CA ILE A 27 7.71 8.93 -18.94
C ILE A 27 8.70 7.77 -18.82
N SER A 28 9.37 7.62 -17.68
CA SER A 28 10.42 6.60 -17.51
C SER A 28 9.89 5.17 -17.71
N PRO A 29 8.71 4.77 -17.17
CA PRO A 29 8.10 3.48 -17.49
C PRO A 29 7.79 3.25 -18.97
N HIS A 30 7.43 4.30 -19.71
CA HIS A 30 7.14 4.19 -21.15
C HIS A 30 8.43 4.04 -21.97
N LEU A 31 9.54 4.61 -21.52
CA LEU A 31 10.83 4.54 -22.21
C LEU A 31 11.65 3.29 -21.83
N MET A 32 11.68 2.94 -20.55
CA MET A 32 12.57 1.91 -19.99
C MET A 32 11.85 0.61 -19.63
N GLY A 33 10.51 0.61 -19.69
CA GLY A 33 9.67 -0.51 -19.26
C GLY A 33 9.47 -0.56 -17.75
N LEU A 34 8.34 -1.14 -17.32
CA LEU A 34 7.97 -1.31 -15.91
C LEU A 34 8.89 -2.30 -15.18
N GLU A 35 9.59 -3.18 -15.90
CA GLU A 35 10.56 -4.12 -15.31
C GLU A 35 11.72 -3.41 -14.59
N ASN A 36 12.08 -2.21 -15.03
CA ASN A 36 13.18 -1.43 -14.46
C ASN A 36 12.68 -0.21 -13.65
N THR A 37 11.38 0.06 -13.67
CA THR A 37 10.82 1.33 -13.19
C THR A 37 9.53 1.18 -12.37
N SER A 38 9.15 -0.04 -11.99
CA SER A 38 7.95 -0.33 -11.17
C SER A 38 7.89 0.48 -9.87
N ASP A 39 9.05 0.82 -9.33
CA ASP A 39 9.17 1.56 -8.07
C ASP A 39 8.89 3.05 -8.24
N LEU A 40 9.07 3.62 -9.44
CA LEU A 40 8.93 5.07 -9.66
C LEU A 40 7.49 5.55 -9.44
N PRO A 41 6.45 4.95 -10.07
CA PRO A 41 5.09 5.35 -9.79
C PRO A 41 4.72 5.16 -8.32
N THR A 42 5.32 4.15 -7.67
CA THR A 42 5.07 3.79 -6.26
C THR A 42 5.76 4.75 -5.28
N ALA A 43 6.85 5.40 -5.69
CA ALA A 43 7.55 6.40 -4.88
C ALA A 43 6.71 7.66 -4.63
N SER A 44 5.79 8.00 -5.53
CA SER A 44 4.90 9.16 -5.41
C SER A 44 4.00 9.10 -4.17
N SER A 45 3.76 10.25 -3.51
CA SER A 45 2.82 10.34 -2.39
C SER A 45 1.35 10.41 -2.82
N LEU A 46 1.08 10.54 -4.13
CA LEU A 46 -0.27 10.73 -4.69
C LEU A 46 -1.06 11.88 -4.05
N CYS A 47 -0.38 12.90 -3.54
CA CYS A 47 -1.01 14.05 -2.88
C CYS A 47 -1.76 15.02 -3.81
N GLY A 48 -1.72 14.81 -5.13
CA GLY A 48 -2.47 15.64 -6.10
C GLY A 48 -1.85 16.99 -6.47
N ALA A 49 -0.87 17.51 -5.70
CA ALA A 49 -0.27 18.84 -5.91
C ALA A 49 0.25 19.09 -7.35
N CYS A 50 0.76 18.05 -8.01
CA CYS A 50 1.24 18.14 -9.39
C CYS A 50 0.12 18.36 -10.41
N GLY A 51 -1.09 17.82 -10.17
CA GLY A 51 -2.25 18.04 -11.01
C GLY A 51 -2.86 19.43 -10.81
N GLU A 52 -2.92 19.90 -9.56
CA GLU A 52 -3.51 21.21 -9.20
C GLU A 52 -2.75 22.39 -9.81
N VAL A 53 -1.42 22.32 -9.83
CA VAL A 53 -0.56 23.38 -10.36
C VAL A 53 -0.33 23.30 -11.88
N CYS A 54 -0.78 22.22 -12.53
CA CYS A 54 -0.52 21.98 -13.93
C CYS A 54 -1.33 22.95 -14.82
N PRO A 55 -0.69 23.87 -15.59
CA PRO A 55 -1.41 24.86 -16.38
C PRO A 55 -2.25 24.24 -17.51
N VAL A 56 -1.84 23.06 -17.98
CA VAL A 56 -2.50 22.31 -19.06
C VAL A 56 -3.37 21.16 -18.54
N ARG A 57 -3.58 21.07 -17.22
CA ARG A 57 -4.48 20.09 -16.57
C ARG A 57 -4.21 18.63 -16.95
N ILE A 58 -2.94 18.23 -16.99
CA ILE A 58 -2.58 16.82 -17.17
C ILE A 58 -3.01 16.04 -15.92
N PRO A 59 -3.75 14.93 -16.04
CA PRO A 59 -4.20 14.12 -14.91
C PRO A 59 -3.07 13.22 -14.37
N ILE A 60 -1.98 13.83 -13.91
CA ILE A 60 -0.77 13.10 -13.47
C ILE A 60 -1.08 12.06 -12.37
N PRO A 61 -1.83 12.37 -11.29
CA PRO A 61 -2.11 11.37 -10.25
C PRO A 61 -2.82 10.12 -10.77
N GLU A 62 -3.76 10.29 -11.70
CA GLU A 62 -4.51 9.20 -12.32
C GLU A 62 -3.61 8.35 -13.21
N MET A 63 -2.73 8.98 -13.99
CA MET A 63 -1.75 8.28 -14.81
C MET A 63 -0.77 7.45 -13.96
N LEU A 64 -0.33 7.99 -12.81
CA LEU A 64 0.52 7.26 -11.87
C LEU A 64 -0.21 6.08 -11.23
N MET A 65 -1.48 6.25 -10.85
CA MET A 65 -2.32 5.16 -10.35
C MET A 65 -2.48 4.05 -11.38
N ARG A 66 -2.70 4.41 -12.65
CA ARG A 66 -2.76 3.44 -13.74
C ARG A 66 -1.43 2.68 -13.88
N LEU A 67 -0.29 3.37 -13.84
CA LEU A 67 1.02 2.71 -13.91
C LEU A 67 1.26 1.75 -12.74
N ARG A 68 0.81 2.09 -11.52
CA ARG A 68 0.83 1.18 -10.38
C ARG A 68 -0.02 -0.06 -10.64
N GLU A 69 -1.24 0.12 -11.15
CA GLU A 69 -2.12 -0.99 -11.53
C GLU A 69 -1.47 -1.88 -12.58
N GLU A 70 -0.93 -1.31 -13.66
CA GLU A 70 -0.25 -2.06 -14.72
C GLU A 70 0.99 -2.83 -14.21
N SER A 71 1.71 -2.28 -13.24
CA SER A 71 2.84 -2.97 -12.60
C SER A 71 2.39 -4.19 -11.76
N GLN A 72 1.17 -4.15 -11.24
CA GLN A 72 0.55 -5.15 -10.39
C GLN A 72 -0.48 -6.03 -11.12
N ARG A 73 -0.63 -5.92 -12.44
CA ARG A 73 -1.49 -6.83 -13.22
C ARG A 73 -0.89 -8.23 -13.32
N PRO A 74 -1.71 -9.29 -13.47
CA PRO A 74 -1.20 -10.61 -13.77
C PRO A 74 -0.39 -10.58 -15.07
N ALA A 75 0.82 -11.14 -15.08
CA ALA A 75 1.75 -11.05 -16.22
C ALA A 75 1.21 -11.63 -17.56
N GLY A 76 0.10 -12.37 -17.53
CA GLY A 76 -0.56 -12.94 -18.71
C GLY A 76 -1.91 -12.27 -19.06
N GLU A 77 -2.33 -11.23 -18.34
CA GLU A 77 -3.58 -10.53 -18.63
C GLU A 77 -3.44 -9.70 -19.90
N ARG A 78 -4.32 -9.91 -20.88
CA ARG A 78 -4.32 -9.13 -22.12
C ARG A 78 -5.09 -7.83 -21.91
N VAL A 79 -4.38 -6.71 -21.96
CA VAL A 79 -4.97 -5.37 -21.93
C VAL A 79 -4.91 -4.73 -23.32
N ALA A 80 -5.78 -3.75 -23.58
CA ALA A 80 -5.82 -3.04 -24.86
C ALA A 80 -4.52 -2.29 -25.20
N HIS A 81 -3.83 -1.76 -24.19
CA HIS A 81 -2.61 -0.97 -24.35
C HIS A 81 -1.53 -1.48 -23.37
N PRO A 82 -0.82 -2.57 -23.71
CA PRO A 82 0.16 -3.15 -22.82
C PRO A 82 1.41 -2.27 -22.73
N LEU A 83 1.93 -2.12 -21.52
CA LEU A 83 3.24 -1.54 -21.28
C LEU A 83 4.31 -2.64 -21.31
N ARG A 84 5.50 -2.28 -21.76
CA ARG A 84 6.68 -3.14 -21.62
C ARG A 84 6.89 -3.43 -20.12
N GLY A 85 7.05 -4.70 -19.76
CA GLY A 85 7.19 -5.13 -18.37
C GLY A 85 5.89 -5.12 -17.56
N GLN A 86 4.72 -5.22 -18.20
CA GLN A 86 3.45 -5.34 -17.48
C GLN A 86 3.49 -6.48 -16.46
N GLY A 87 2.96 -6.23 -15.27
CA GLY A 87 2.98 -7.19 -14.17
C GLY A 87 4.37 -7.43 -13.57
N ALA A 88 5.37 -6.60 -13.86
CA ALA A 88 6.73 -6.75 -13.32
C ALA A 88 6.79 -6.80 -11.78
N ALA A 89 5.85 -6.13 -11.09
CA ALA A 89 5.76 -6.11 -9.64
C ALA A 89 4.72 -7.10 -9.09
N ALA A 90 4.08 -7.90 -9.95
CA ALA A 90 3.02 -8.80 -9.54
C ALA A 90 3.57 -10.01 -8.77
N SER A 91 3.15 -10.16 -7.52
CA SER A 91 3.47 -11.33 -6.69
C SER A 91 2.23 -12.18 -6.42
N GLY A 92 2.31 -13.48 -6.75
CA GLY A 92 1.22 -14.42 -6.43
C GLY A 92 1.01 -14.58 -4.92
N ALA A 93 2.09 -14.57 -4.14
CA ALA A 93 2.03 -14.63 -2.69
C ALA A 93 1.35 -13.38 -2.10
N GLU A 94 1.65 -12.20 -2.63
CA GLU A 94 1.00 -10.95 -2.22
C GLU A 94 -0.49 -10.96 -2.54
N ARG A 95 -0.89 -11.42 -3.73
CA ARG A 95 -2.31 -11.56 -4.10
C ARG A 95 -3.05 -12.49 -3.14
N LEU A 96 -2.45 -13.64 -2.79
CA LEU A 96 -3.04 -14.57 -1.85
C LEU A 96 -3.14 -13.97 -0.43
N ALA A 97 -2.12 -13.23 0.00
CA ALA A 97 -2.14 -12.51 1.28
C ALA A 97 -3.28 -11.49 1.34
N TRP A 98 -3.45 -10.66 0.30
CA TRP A 98 -4.56 -9.71 0.21
C TRP A 98 -5.92 -10.38 0.08
N ALA A 99 -6.03 -11.48 -0.65
CA ALA A 99 -7.27 -12.26 -0.75
C ALA A 99 -7.68 -12.83 0.63
N GLY A 100 -6.72 -13.37 1.38
CA GLY A 100 -6.94 -13.83 2.75
C GLY A 100 -7.32 -12.68 3.69
N TRP A 101 -6.61 -11.56 3.62
CA TRP A 101 -6.94 -10.35 4.39
C TRP A 101 -8.35 -9.85 4.11
N ARG A 102 -8.76 -9.81 2.83
CA ARG A 102 -10.12 -9.44 2.42
C ARG A 102 -11.15 -10.38 3.01
N LEU A 103 -10.93 -11.69 2.94
CA LEU A 103 -11.87 -12.68 3.47
C LEU A 103 -12.08 -12.51 4.98
N VAL A 104 -10.99 -12.27 5.73
CA VAL A 104 -11.03 -12.02 7.17
C VAL A 104 -11.78 -10.72 7.50
N ASN A 105 -11.47 -9.62 6.82
CA ASN A 105 -12.01 -8.31 7.17
C ASN A 105 -13.41 -8.05 6.58
N ALA A 106 -13.81 -8.75 5.53
CA ALA A 106 -15.15 -8.63 4.95
C ALA A 106 -16.23 -9.39 5.74
N SER A 107 -15.83 -10.35 6.60
CA SER A 107 -16.78 -11.17 7.37
C SER A 107 -16.69 -10.84 8.87
N PRO A 108 -17.73 -10.21 9.47
CA PRO A 108 -17.68 -9.77 10.87
C PRO A 108 -17.44 -10.91 11.86
N ASN A 109 -17.98 -12.11 11.60
CA ASN A 109 -17.83 -13.27 12.48
C ASN A 109 -16.41 -13.81 12.47
N LEU A 110 -15.79 -13.93 11.30
CA LEU A 110 -14.41 -14.41 11.16
C LEU A 110 -13.43 -13.42 11.79
N TYR A 111 -13.63 -12.13 11.54
CA TYR A 111 -12.85 -11.06 12.16
C TYR A 111 -12.90 -11.13 13.70
N ARG A 112 -14.10 -11.29 14.27
CA ARG A 112 -14.28 -11.42 15.73
C ARG A 112 -13.64 -12.69 16.29
N MET A 113 -13.83 -13.82 15.61
CA MET A 113 -13.25 -15.10 16.02
C MET A 113 -11.72 -15.06 15.99
N LEU A 114 -11.12 -14.58 14.90
CA LEU A 114 -9.68 -14.45 14.76
C LEU A 114 -9.11 -13.42 15.74
N GLY A 115 -9.79 -12.30 15.95
CA GLY A 115 -9.43 -11.31 16.97
C GLY A 115 -9.42 -11.92 18.37
N TRP A 116 -10.46 -12.66 18.76
CA TRP A 116 -10.52 -13.37 20.04
C TRP A 116 -9.42 -14.43 20.16
N ALA A 117 -9.18 -15.23 19.12
CA ALA A 117 -8.11 -16.22 19.13
C ALA A 117 -6.74 -15.57 19.28
N ALA A 118 -6.49 -14.45 18.59
CA ALA A 118 -5.24 -13.70 18.64
C ALA A 118 -4.97 -13.11 20.04
N THR A 119 -5.99 -12.64 20.76
CA THR A 119 -5.79 -12.13 22.14
C THR A 119 -5.53 -13.26 23.14
N ARG A 120 -6.21 -14.41 23.00
CA ARG A 120 -6.03 -15.57 23.89
C ARG A 120 -4.71 -16.30 23.67
N LEU A 121 -4.27 -16.40 22.41
CA LEU A 121 -3.02 -17.04 22.02
C LEU A 121 -1.84 -16.06 21.91
N ARG A 122 -1.98 -14.82 22.41
CA ARG A 122 -0.95 -13.77 22.35
C ARG A 122 0.44 -14.23 22.79
N ARG A 123 0.53 -15.12 23.78
CA ARG A 123 1.81 -15.65 24.29
C ARG A 123 2.61 -16.41 23.23
N HIS A 124 1.95 -16.91 22.19
CA HIS A 124 2.55 -17.61 21.06
C HIS A 124 2.85 -16.70 19.87
N ALA A 125 2.68 -15.37 20.02
CA ALA A 125 3.08 -14.43 18.98
C ALA A 125 4.59 -14.58 18.70
N PRO A 126 4.99 -14.75 17.43
CA PRO A 126 6.38 -14.96 17.08
C PRO A 126 7.20 -13.72 17.45
N LYS A 127 8.35 -13.95 18.09
CA LYS A 127 9.30 -12.88 18.47
C LYS A 127 10.03 -12.29 17.26
N ASN A 128 10.20 -13.08 16.20
CA ASN A 128 10.79 -12.65 14.94
C ASN A 128 9.67 -12.52 13.89
N GLN A 129 9.41 -11.30 13.43
CA GLN A 129 8.31 -10.97 12.50
C GLN A 129 8.89 -10.42 11.19
N LEU A 130 9.86 -11.15 10.64
CA LEU A 130 10.53 -10.80 9.39
C LEU A 130 11.21 -9.42 9.49
N GLY A 131 11.14 -8.62 8.43
CA GLY A 131 11.75 -7.30 8.37
C GLY A 131 11.23 -6.30 9.42
N TRP A 132 10.03 -6.53 9.97
CA TRP A 132 9.45 -5.64 10.99
C TRP A 132 10.33 -5.54 12.23
N THR A 133 10.78 -6.69 12.75
CA THR A 133 11.55 -6.77 14.00
C THR A 133 13.00 -6.30 13.87
N GLN A 134 13.44 -5.88 12.67
CA GLN A 134 14.76 -5.27 12.50
C GLN A 134 14.82 -3.85 13.07
N ASN A 135 13.73 -3.09 12.91
CA ASN A 135 13.67 -1.69 13.34
C ASN A 135 12.53 -1.40 14.33
N HIS A 136 11.58 -2.32 14.51
CA HIS A 136 10.41 -2.13 15.37
C HIS A 136 10.26 -3.23 16.42
N LEU A 137 9.53 -2.92 17.50
CA LEU A 137 9.16 -3.90 18.51
C LEU A 137 8.21 -4.96 17.92
N PRO A 138 8.32 -6.24 18.34
CA PRO A 138 7.43 -7.29 17.85
C PRO A 138 5.97 -6.96 18.21
N LEU A 139 5.10 -7.10 17.21
CA LEU A 139 3.66 -6.91 17.38
C LEU A 139 3.11 -8.03 18.26
N THR A 140 2.69 -7.68 19.47
CA THR A 140 1.97 -8.60 20.35
C THR A 140 0.51 -8.14 20.44
N PRO A 141 -0.47 -9.00 20.09
CA PRO A 141 -1.89 -8.64 20.21
C PRO A 141 -2.24 -8.11 21.60
N ALA A 142 -3.17 -7.17 21.73
CA ALA A 142 -3.62 -6.73 23.06
C ALA A 142 -4.27 -7.89 23.85
N SER A 143 -4.37 -7.78 25.17
CA SER A 143 -5.05 -8.81 25.99
C SER A 143 -6.55 -8.89 25.72
N ARG A 144 -7.14 -7.81 25.20
CA ARG A 144 -8.56 -7.65 24.97
C ARG A 144 -8.79 -6.98 23.63
N THR A 145 -9.84 -7.37 22.93
CA THR A 145 -10.17 -6.80 21.63
C THR A 145 -10.81 -5.43 21.79
N LEU A 146 -10.73 -4.57 20.77
CA LEU A 146 -11.42 -3.27 20.77
C LEU A 146 -12.93 -3.43 21.01
N HIS A 147 -13.56 -4.48 20.45
CA HIS A 147 -14.98 -4.76 20.64
C HIS A 147 -15.34 -5.09 22.09
N GLU A 148 -14.49 -5.82 22.80
CA GLU A 148 -14.68 -6.10 24.23
C GLU A 148 -14.54 -4.83 25.07
N LEU A 149 -13.54 -3.99 24.76
CA LEU A 149 -13.31 -2.72 25.43
C LEU A 149 -14.48 -1.74 25.25
N VAL A 150 -15.03 -1.67 24.03
CA VAL A 150 -16.20 -0.82 23.76
C VAL A 150 -17.43 -1.34 24.51
N ARG A 151 -17.69 -2.65 24.50
CA ARG A 151 -18.86 -3.24 25.18
C ARG A 151 -18.84 -2.99 26.69
N GLU A 152 -17.67 -3.12 27.32
CA GLU A 152 -17.56 -2.81 28.75
C GLU A 152 -17.74 -1.33 29.04
N ARG A 153 -17.16 -0.45 28.22
CA ARG A 153 -17.36 0.99 28.36
C ARG A 153 -18.84 1.37 28.26
N GLU A 154 -19.60 0.73 27.38
CA GLU A 154 -21.05 0.94 27.26
C GLU A 154 -21.81 0.38 28.46
N ALA A 155 -21.43 -0.79 28.96
CA ALA A 155 -22.03 -1.37 30.16
C ALA A 155 -21.79 -0.52 31.42
N ASP A 156 -20.61 0.07 31.56
CA ASP A 156 -20.28 0.93 32.71
C ASP A 156 -21.00 2.28 32.65
N LYS A 157 -21.18 2.85 31.44
CA LYS A 157 -22.05 4.02 31.24
C LYS A 157 -23.49 3.74 31.66
N GLY A 158 -24.02 2.56 31.35
CA GLY A 158 -25.39 2.17 31.71
C GLY A 158 -25.60 1.89 33.21
N LYS A 159 -24.52 1.68 33.98
CA LYS A 159 -24.59 1.51 35.45
C LYS A 159 -24.43 2.82 36.22
N SER A 160 -23.91 3.85 35.58
CA SER A 160 -23.68 5.18 36.19
C SER A 160 -24.83 6.16 35.91
N ALA A 161 -25.86 5.71 35.19
CA ALA A 161 -27.12 6.42 34.94
C ALA A 161 -28.24 5.77 35.77
#